data_AF-A0AAU0WDJ1-F1
#
_entry.id   AF-A0AAU0WDJ1-F1
#
_cell.length_a   1.000
_cell.length_b   1.000
_cell.length_c   1.000
_cell.angle_alpha   90.00
_cell.angle_beta   90.00
_cell.angle_gamma   90.00
#
_symmetry.space_group_name_H-M   'P 1'
#
loop_
_entity.id
_entity.type
_entity.pdbx_description
1 polymer ?
#
loop_
_entity_poly.entity_id
_entity_poly.type
_entity_poly.pdbx_seq_one_letter_code
_entity_poly.pdbx_strand_id
1 'polypeptide(L)'
;MAGTNSSEIRIAGVGRLYVATADTKVPTTFSSDTSTDWASWKNLGFTSGDGVTFSKKDKLEPVDVWQAVSPVHFVYSDRDLTLKFSLMQFNEDTLPFFMGGGTVDAVTGSTGVYKYDIADRPFADVRALGLEFTDVKASDGTTVTYRFGIPRGQVTAADDIKLARKSAAQLGITFTAMAAADGSALASFVMKDAAYAAS
;
A
#
# COMPACT_ATOMS: atom_id res chain seq x y z
N MET A 1 -17.00 22.60 5.24
CA MET A 1 -18.44 22.46 4.92
C MET A 1 -18.53 21.87 3.52
N ALA A 2 -19.30 20.81 3.30
CA ALA A 2 -19.40 20.19 1.97
C ALA A 2 -20.07 21.15 0.98
N GLY A 3 -19.28 21.68 0.04
CA GLY A 3 -19.70 22.58 -1.03
C GLY A 3 -18.81 22.37 -2.26
N THR A 4 -19.11 23.02 -3.39
CA THR A 4 -18.30 22.86 -4.61
C THR A 4 -16.96 23.58 -4.47
N ASN A 5 -15.97 22.89 -3.93
CA ASN A 5 -14.63 23.43 -3.70
C ASN A 5 -13.59 22.64 -4.50
N SER A 6 -13.07 23.24 -5.58
CA SER A 6 -12.03 22.61 -6.42
C SER A 6 -10.72 22.35 -5.68
N SER A 7 -10.45 23.09 -4.58
CA SER A 7 -9.26 22.87 -3.74
C SER A 7 -9.33 21.62 -2.87
N GLU A 8 -10.44 20.87 -2.91
CA GLU A 8 -10.63 19.56 -2.27
C GLU A 8 -10.41 18.39 -3.25
N ILE A 9 -10.24 18.67 -4.54
CA ILE A 9 -9.85 17.65 -5.54
C ILE A 9 -8.36 17.33 -5.33
N ARG A 10 -8.02 16.04 -5.24
CA ARG A 10 -6.65 15.58 -5.00
C ARG A 10 -6.06 14.91 -6.21
N ILE A 11 -4.84 15.29 -6.55
CA ILE A 11 -4.04 14.65 -7.59
C ILE A 11 -2.76 14.13 -6.93
N ALA A 12 -2.52 12.82 -7.05
CA ALA A 12 -1.28 12.23 -6.56
C ALA A 12 -0.13 12.59 -7.51
N GLY A 13 0.49 13.76 -7.31
CA GLY A 13 1.55 14.27 -8.19
C GLY A 13 2.84 13.47 -8.07
N VAL A 14 3.37 13.34 -6.85
CA VAL A 14 4.55 12.50 -6.55
C VAL A 14 4.20 11.56 -5.42
N GLY A 15 4.33 10.25 -5.67
CA GLY A 15 4.05 9.19 -4.70
C GLY A 15 5.31 8.39 -4.36
N ARG A 16 5.37 7.86 -3.13
CA ARG A 16 6.40 6.94 -2.64
C ARG A 16 5.75 5.81 -1.86
N LEU A 17 6.25 4.60 -2.06
CA LEU A 17 5.83 3.42 -1.32
C LEU A 17 6.94 2.97 -0.35
N TYR A 18 6.51 2.58 0.83
CA TYR A 18 7.35 2.19 1.95
C TYR A 18 6.87 0.86 2.51
N VAL A 19 7.81 0.01 2.91
CA VAL A 19 7.54 -1.24 3.62
C VAL A 19 8.29 -1.28 4.95
N ALA A 20 7.68 -1.87 5.97
CA ALA A 20 8.31 -2.11 7.26
C ALA A 20 7.86 -3.46 7.83
N THR A 21 8.42 -3.81 9.00
CA THR A 21 7.91 -4.94 9.79
C THR A 21 6.43 -4.71 10.15
N ALA A 22 5.68 -5.80 10.31
CA ALA A 22 4.30 -5.75 10.78
C ALA A 22 4.14 -4.86 12.02
N ASP A 23 2.99 -4.18 12.12
CA ASP A 23 2.57 -3.32 13.23
C ASP A 23 3.43 -2.05 13.43
N THR A 24 4.36 -1.77 12.52
CA THR A 24 5.08 -0.49 12.49
C THR A 24 4.10 0.64 12.21
N LYS A 25 4.09 1.67 13.06
CA LYS A 25 3.17 2.79 12.92
C LYS A 25 3.55 3.71 11.77
N VAL A 26 2.53 4.15 11.03
CA VAL A 26 2.68 5.18 10.00
C VAL A 26 3.08 6.50 10.68
N PRO A 27 4.11 7.20 10.18
CA PRO A 27 4.55 8.45 10.78
C PRO A 27 3.48 9.54 10.71
N THR A 28 3.23 10.21 11.84
CA THR A 28 2.25 11.33 11.94
C THR A 28 2.90 12.71 11.89
N THR A 29 4.22 12.78 12.01
CA THR A 29 5.02 14.00 11.89
C THR A 29 5.32 14.29 10.43
N PHE A 30 5.20 15.54 9.98
CA PHE A 30 5.53 15.95 8.62
C PHE A 30 6.68 16.95 8.64
N SER A 31 7.91 16.44 8.78
CA SER A 31 9.12 17.27 8.78
C SER A 31 9.47 17.73 7.36
N SER A 32 10.48 18.60 7.24
CA SER A 32 10.99 19.03 5.94
C SER A 32 11.77 17.92 5.20
N ASP A 33 12.19 16.89 5.91
CA ASP A 33 12.91 15.75 5.36
C ASP A 33 12.11 14.47 5.57
N THR A 34 11.41 14.03 4.52
CA THR A 34 10.57 12.83 4.56
C THR A 34 11.37 11.57 4.88
N SER A 35 12.68 11.52 4.61
CA SER A 35 13.49 10.35 4.97
C SER A 35 13.61 10.17 6.48
N THR A 36 13.56 11.27 7.25
CA THR A 36 13.59 11.23 8.72
C THR A 36 12.28 10.74 9.30
N ASP A 37 11.15 11.15 8.71
CA ASP A 37 9.82 10.69 9.13
C ASP A 37 9.68 9.17 8.93
N TRP A 38 10.23 8.64 7.85
CA TRP A 38 10.14 7.23 7.46
C TRP A 38 11.38 6.40 7.85
N ALA A 39 12.18 6.82 8.83
CA ALA A 39 13.48 6.19 9.14
C ALA A 39 13.41 4.68 9.48
N SER A 40 12.30 4.21 10.06
CA SER A 40 12.07 2.79 10.35
C SER A 40 11.46 1.99 9.19
N TRP A 41 11.33 2.62 8.02
CA TRP A 41 10.71 2.05 6.84
C TRP A 41 11.69 2.01 5.67
N LYS A 42 11.50 1.04 4.78
CA LYS A 42 12.28 0.88 3.55
C LYS A 42 11.50 1.42 2.37
N ASN A 43 12.12 2.27 1.57
CA ASN A 43 11.49 2.81 0.37
C ASN A 43 11.59 1.78 -0.77
N LEU A 44 10.45 1.41 -1.35
CA LEU A 44 10.36 0.43 -2.44
C LEU A 44 10.74 1.02 -3.81
N GLY A 45 11.03 2.33 -3.87
CA GLY A 45 11.57 3.00 -5.04
C GLY A 45 10.52 3.36 -6.09
N PHE A 46 10.88 3.20 -7.37
CA PHE A 46 10.02 3.61 -8.48
C PHE A 46 8.86 2.63 -8.71
N THR A 47 7.67 3.19 -8.84
CA THR A 47 6.44 2.52 -9.25
C THR A 47 6.07 2.89 -10.69
N SER A 48 5.19 2.12 -11.33
CA SER A 48 4.70 2.47 -12.66
C SER A 48 3.93 3.79 -12.67
N GLY A 49 3.81 4.40 -13.86
CA GLY A 49 3.05 5.64 -14.07
C GLY A 49 1.54 5.49 -13.90
N ASP A 50 1.04 4.26 -13.76
CA ASP A 50 -0.38 3.99 -13.48
C ASP A 50 -0.75 4.32 -12.02
N GLY A 51 0.26 4.53 -11.17
CA GLY A 51 0.09 4.89 -9.78
C GLY A 51 -0.27 3.71 -8.88
N VAL A 52 -1.03 4.01 -7.82
CA VAL A 52 -1.41 3.05 -6.78
C VAL A 52 -2.92 3.03 -6.65
N THR A 53 -3.51 1.85 -6.74
CA THR A 53 -4.96 1.65 -6.60
C THR A 53 -5.28 1.17 -5.20
N PHE A 54 -6.00 1.99 -4.44
CA PHE A 54 -6.60 1.58 -3.18
C PHE A 54 -8.02 1.07 -3.42
N SER A 55 -8.31 -0.16 -2.99
CA SER A 55 -9.65 -0.75 -3.08
C SER A 55 -10.18 -1.09 -1.70
N LYS A 56 -11.43 -0.70 -1.44
CA LYS A 56 -12.21 -1.13 -0.28
C LYS A 56 -13.43 -1.90 -0.77
N LYS A 57 -13.53 -3.17 -0.40
CA LYS A 57 -14.66 -4.03 -0.75
C LYS A 57 -15.30 -4.59 0.51
N ASP A 58 -16.59 -4.31 0.70
CA ASP A 58 -17.39 -4.93 1.75
C ASP A 58 -18.32 -5.95 1.09
N LYS A 59 -18.38 -7.16 1.64
CA LYS A 59 -19.31 -8.20 1.21
C LYS A 59 -20.49 -8.22 2.18
N LEU A 60 -21.70 -8.19 1.61
CA LEU A 60 -22.96 -8.24 2.33
C LEU A 60 -23.67 -9.55 1.96
N GLU A 61 -23.97 -10.38 2.95
CA GLU A 61 -24.79 -11.57 2.79
C GLU A 61 -26.26 -11.22 3.07
N PRO A 62 -27.17 -11.44 2.13
CA PRO A 62 -28.60 -11.30 2.38
C PRO A 62 -29.09 -12.40 3.32
N VAL A 63 -29.92 -12.02 4.29
CA VAL A 63 -30.72 -12.93 5.11
C VAL A 63 -32.11 -12.99 4.48
N ASP A 64 -32.37 -14.10 3.81
CA ASP A 64 -33.67 -14.37 3.20
C ASP A 64 -34.57 -15.14 4.17
N VAL A 65 -35.87 -14.85 4.14
CA VAL A 65 -36.90 -15.59 4.87
C VAL A 65 -37.99 -16.03 3.92
N TRP A 66 -38.61 -17.16 4.20
CA TRP A 66 -39.61 -17.74 3.30
C TRP A 66 -40.83 -16.83 3.07
N GLN A 67 -41.18 -16.01 4.06
CA GLN A 67 -42.32 -15.08 3.99
C GLN A 67 -42.07 -13.90 3.04
N ALA A 68 -40.84 -13.70 2.55
CA ALA A 68 -40.48 -12.57 1.70
C ALA A 68 -39.65 -13.01 0.50
N VAL A 69 -39.90 -12.39 -0.65
CA VAL A 69 -39.15 -12.65 -1.90
C VAL A 69 -37.86 -11.83 -1.97
N SER A 70 -37.71 -10.84 -1.09
CA SER A 70 -36.52 -9.99 -0.98
C SER A 70 -35.85 -10.18 0.38
N PRO A 71 -34.53 -9.94 0.48
CA PRO A 71 -33.81 -10.07 1.73
C PRO A 71 -34.40 -9.18 2.81
N VAL A 72 -34.59 -9.73 4.02
CA VAL A 72 -35.10 -8.96 5.16
C VAL A 72 -34.01 -8.24 5.93
N HIS A 73 -32.74 -8.65 5.75
CA HIS A 73 -31.59 -8.04 6.39
C HIS A 73 -30.33 -8.34 5.58
N PHE A 74 -29.34 -7.45 5.58
CA PHE A 74 -27.98 -7.73 5.10
C PHE A 74 -27.01 -7.78 6.27
N VAL A 75 -26.10 -8.76 6.27
CA VAL A 75 -25.03 -8.90 7.26
C VAL A 75 -23.69 -8.74 6.56
N TYR A 76 -22.77 -7.95 7.12
CA TYR A 76 -21.39 -7.88 6.63
C TYR A 76 -20.68 -9.22 6.88
N SER A 77 -20.27 -9.89 5.81
CA SER A 77 -19.48 -11.12 5.89
C SER A 77 -17.99 -10.82 5.90
N ASP A 78 -17.53 -10.00 4.95
CA ASP A 78 -16.11 -9.72 4.75
C ASP A 78 -15.85 -8.24 4.49
N ARG A 79 -14.66 -7.77 4.87
CA ARG A 79 -14.13 -6.46 4.49
C ARG A 79 -12.69 -6.62 4.02
N ASP A 80 -12.47 -6.40 2.74
CA ASP A 80 -11.16 -6.41 2.10
C ASP A 80 -10.69 -4.97 1.85
N LEU A 81 -9.47 -4.66 2.32
CA LEU A 81 -8.74 -3.47 1.92
C LEU A 81 -7.47 -3.90 1.19
N THR A 82 -7.32 -3.46 -0.06
CA THR A 82 -6.16 -3.82 -0.88
C THR A 82 -5.48 -2.61 -1.49
N LEU A 83 -4.16 -2.70 -1.63
CA LEU A 83 -3.36 -1.83 -2.48
C LEU A 83 -2.82 -2.63 -3.66
N LYS A 84 -3.09 -2.15 -4.86
CA LYS A 84 -2.47 -2.67 -6.09
C LYS A 84 -1.50 -1.64 -6.66
N PHE A 85 -0.28 -2.07 -6.95
CA PHE A 85 0.76 -1.25 -7.56
C PHE A 85 1.79 -2.13 -8.29
N SER A 86 2.60 -1.51 -9.15
CA SER A 86 3.67 -2.19 -9.86
C SER A 86 5.01 -1.54 -9.56
N LEU A 87 5.96 -2.29 -9.00
CA LEU A 87 7.33 -1.82 -8.78
C LEU A 87 8.15 -1.99 -10.07
N MET A 88 9.02 -1.04 -10.36
CA MET A 88 9.90 -1.06 -11.54
C MET A 88 11.36 -1.36 -11.18
N GLN A 89 11.72 -1.27 -9.90
CA GLN A 89 13.08 -1.53 -9.44
C GLN A 89 13.24 -2.99 -9.03
N PHE A 90 14.40 -3.56 -9.38
CA PHE A 90 14.88 -4.85 -8.89
C PHE A 90 16.04 -4.57 -7.94
N ASN A 91 15.81 -4.76 -6.65
CA ASN A 91 16.82 -4.58 -5.60
C ASN A 91 16.61 -5.61 -4.48
N GLU A 92 17.46 -5.52 -3.43
CA GLU A 92 17.46 -6.42 -2.28
C GLU A 92 16.16 -6.40 -1.46
N ASP A 93 15.34 -5.36 -1.57
CA ASP A 93 14.07 -5.24 -0.86
C ASP A 93 12.88 -5.60 -1.76
N THR A 94 12.86 -5.14 -3.01
CA THR A 94 11.70 -5.27 -3.92
C THR A 94 11.54 -6.68 -4.47
N LEU A 95 12.64 -7.38 -4.76
CA LEU A 95 12.58 -8.75 -5.27
C LEU A 95 12.07 -9.72 -4.19
N PRO A 96 12.63 -9.77 -2.97
CA PRO A 96 12.07 -10.58 -1.90
C PRO A 96 10.63 -10.21 -1.57
N PHE A 97 10.31 -8.91 -1.50
CA PHE A 97 8.93 -8.48 -1.21
C PHE A 97 7.91 -8.97 -2.25
N PHE A 98 8.24 -8.91 -3.55
CA PHE A 98 7.39 -9.47 -4.61
C PHE A 98 7.29 -11.00 -4.52
N MET A 99 8.37 -11.68 -4.14
CA MET A 99 8.46 -13.13 -4.07
C MET A 99 7.92 -13.72 -2.75
N GLY A 100 7.34 -12.89 -1.88
CA GLY A 100 6.74 -13.34 -0.61
C GLY A 100 7.71 -13.47 0.56
N GLY A 101 8.81 -12.70 0.55
CA GLY A 101 9.77 -12.58 1.65
C GLY A 101 11.16 -13.10 1.31
N GLY A 102 11.97 -13.39 2.33
CA GLY A 102 13.34 -13.90 2.17
C GLY A 102 14.39 -12.78 2.05
N THR A 103 15.61 -13.16 1.67
CA THR A 103 16.76 -12.26 1.59
C THR A 103 17.60 -12.55 0.35
N VAL A 104 18.16 -11.50 -0.24
CA VAL A 104 19.18 -11.64 -1.28
C VAL A 104 20.54 -11.76 -0.60
N ASP A 105 21.25 -12.86 -0.84
CA ASP A 105 22.53 -13.16 -0.20
C ASP A 105 23.69 -13.14 -1.21
N ALA A 106 24.87 -12.73 -0.75
CA ALA A 106 26.08 -12.82 -1.56
C ALA A 106 26.50 -14.29 -1.77
N VAL A 107 26.90 -14.63 -3.00
CA VAL A 107 27.37 -15.99 -3.30
C VAL A 107 28.78 -16.16 -2.75
N THR A 108 28.93 -17.06 -1.77
CA THR A 108 30.22 -17.36 -1.14
C THR A 108 31.26 -17.73 -2.20
N GLY A 109 32.40 -17.02 -2.20
CA GLY A 109 33.50 -17.24 -3.13
C GLY A 109 33.36 -16.54 -4.48
N SER A 110 32.33 -15.70 -4.70
CA SER A 110 32.16 -14.91 -5.93
C SER A 110 31.81 -13.45 -5.62
N THR A 111 32.74 -12.54 -5.89
CA THR A 111 32.56 -11.10 -5.64
C THR A 111 31.56 -10.49 -6.64
N GLY A 112 30.56 -9.77 -6.13
CA GLY A 112 29.54 -9.10 -6.96
C GLY A 112 28.44 -10.01 -7.51
N VAL A 113 28.37 -11.25 -7.04
CA VAL A 113 27.33 -12.22 -7.41
C VAL A 113 26.40 -12.42 -6.23
N TYR A 114 25.10 -12.30 -6.49
CA TYR A 114 24.05 -12.42 -5.48
C TYR A 114 23.03 -13.48 -5.88
N LYS A 115 22.42 -14.11 -4.89
CA LYS A 115 21.43 -15.16 -5.07
C LYS A 115 20.22 -14.89 -4.18
N TYR A 116 19.05 -15.17 -4.73
CA TYR A 116 17.80 -15.24 -3.99
C TYR A 116 17.19 -16.61 -4.23
N ASP A 117 17.05 -17.38 -3.17
CA ASP A 117 16.42 -18.71 -3.21
C ASP A 117 14.96 -18.58 -2.78
N ILE A 118 14.05 -18.96 -3.67
CA ILE A 118 12.62 -19.05 -3.35
C ILE A 118 12.43 -20.27 -2.45
N ALA A 119 11.86 -20.05 -1.26
CA ALA A 119 11.55 -21.15 -0.35
C ALA A 119 10.49 -22.08 -0.96
N ASP A 120 10.70 -23.39 -0.83
CA ASP A 120 9.75 -24.42 -1.28
C ASP A 120 8.39 -24.28 -0.57
N ARG A 121 8.41 -23.93 0.71
CA ARG A 121 7.18 -23.69 1.47
C ARG A 121 6.85 -22.19 1.49
N PRO A 122 5.65 -21.80 1.05
CA PRO A 122 5.20 -20.43 1.23
C PRO A 122 5.07 -20.14 2.73
N PHE A 123 5.59 -19.00 3.15
CA PHE A 123 5.40 -18.45 4.49
C PHE A 123 4.64 -17.14 4.38
N ALA A 124 3.84 -16.82 5.40
CA ALA A 124 3.13 -15.55 5.44
C ALA A 124 4.13 -14.43 5.77
N ASP A 125 4.55 -13.67 4.76
CA ASP A 125 5.36 -12.47 4.96
C ASP A 125 4.47 -11.28 5.34
N VAL A 126 4.22 -11.16 6.63
CA VAL A 126 3.38 -10.09 7.18
C VAL A 126 4.19 -8.82 7.33
N ARG A 127 3.74 -7.76 6.66
CA ARG A 127 4.43 -6.45 6.60
C ARG A 127 3.47 -5.31 6.93
N ALA A 128 4.05 -4.15 7.21
CA ALA A 128 3.35 -2.87 7.15
C ALA A 128 3.66 -2.20 5.81
N LEU A 129 2.65 -1.57 5.20
CA LEU A 129 2.78 -0.84 3.93
C LEU A 129 2.37 0.62 4.11
N GLY A 130 3.20 1.54 3.64
CA GLY A 130 2.97 2.98 3.68
C GLY A 130 3.00 3.56 2.27
N LEU A 131 2.03 4.39 1.94
CA LEU A 131 1.98 5.21 0.73
C LEU A 131 2.02 6.66 1.17
N GLU A 132 2.97 7.44 0.66
CA GLU A 132 2.97 8.89 0.80
C GLU A 132 2.81 9.52 -0.57
N PHE A 133 1.92 10.50 -0.69
CA PHE A 133 1.86 11.34 -1.89
C PHE A 133 1.68 12.82 -1.54
N THR A 134 2.20 13.67 -2.42
CA THR A 134 2.04 15.12 -2.35
C THR A 134 1.24 15.64 -3.52
N ASP A 135 0.39 16.61 -3.23
CA ASP A 135 -0.37 17.39 -4.22
C ASP A 135 -0.05 18.87 -4.03
N VAL A 136 0.12 19.59 -5.14
CA VAL A 136 0.35 21.04 -5.13
C VAL A 136 -0.93 21.68 -5.61
N LYS A 137 -1.63 22.37 -4.71
CA LYS A 137 -2.90 23.04 -5.01
C LYS A 137 -2.66 24.10 -6.08
N ALA A 138 -3.32 23.94 -7.23
CA ALA A 138 -3.20 24.88 -8.35
C ALA A 138 -3.70 26.30 -8.01
N SER A 139 -4.55 26.45 -6.98
CA SER A 139 -5.14 27.72 -6.60
C SER A 139 -4.19 28.67 -5.86
N ASP A 140 -3.33 28.14 -4.98
CA ASP A 140 -2.50 28.92 -4.07
C ASP A 140 -1.04 28.44 -3.99
N GLY A 141 -0.70 27.36 -4.72
CA GLY A 141 0.63 26.76 -4.73
C GLY A 141 0.98 26.02 -3.43
N THR A 142 0.03 25.86 -2.50
CA THR A 142 0.29 25.15 -1.25
C THR A 142 0.43 23.64 -1.51
N THR A 143 1.40 23.01 -0.83
CA THR A 143 1.59 21.57 -0.91
C THR A 143 0.85 20.89 0.24
N VAL A 144 -0.01 19.93 -0.10
CA VAL A 144 -0.63 19.02 0.86
C VAL A 144 0.03 17.65 0.76
N THR A 145 0.15 16.98 1.91
CA THR A 145 0.77 15.65 1.99
C THR A 145 -0.19 14.67 2.62
N TYR A 146 -0.36 13.53 1.96
CA TYR A 146 -1.20 12.44 2.40
C TYR A 146 -0.35 11.21 2.62
N ARG A 147 -0.58 10.54 3.73
CA ARG A 147 -0.05 9.23 4.03
C ARG A 147 -1.21 8.28 4.23
N PHE A 148 -1.17 7.19 3.49
CA PHE A 148 -2.01 6.05 3.74
C PHE A 148 -1.11 4.94 4.26
N GLY A 149 -1.55 4.21 5.28
CA GLY A 149 -0.80 3.02 5.66
C GLY A 149 -1.63 1.92 6.27
N ILE A 150 -1.16 0.72 5.97
CA ILE A 150 -1.68 -0.55 6.42
C ILE A 150 -0.68 -1.06 7.45
N PRO A 151 -1.04 -1.12 8.74
CA PRO A 151 -0.12 -1.58 9.79
C PRO A 151 0.20 -3.06 9.64
N ARG A 152 -0.73 -3.85 9.11
CA ARG A 152 -0.55 -5.29 8.94
C ARG A 152 -1.22 -5.77 7.66
N GLY A 153 -0.47 -6.45 6.81
CA GLY A 153 -0.97 -7.07 5.59
C GLY A 153 0.07 -8.00 4.98
N GLN A 154 -0.28 -8.62 3.87
CA GLN A 154 0.63 -9.48 3.11
C GLN A 154 0.35 -9.36 1.62
N VAL A 155 1.33 -9.76 0.80
CA VAL A 155 1.14 -9.92 -0.63
C VAL A 155 0.21 -11.12 -0.85
N THR A 156 -0.96 -10.88 -1.45
CA THR A 156 -1.96 -11.93 -1.72
C THR A 156 -2.02 -12.32 -3.19
N ALA A 157 -1.50 -11.47 -4.08
CA ALA A 157 -1.33 -11.80 -5.48
C ALA A 157 -0.12 -11.05 -6.05
N ALA A 158 0.58 -11.73 -6.95
CA ALA A 158 1.68 -11.18 -7.73
C ALA A 158 1.39 -11.44 -9.21
N ASP A 159 1.55 -10.42 -10.05
CA ASP A 159 1.35 -10.51 -11.51
C ASP A 159 2.60 -11.13 -12.17
N ASP A 160 2.46 -11.70 -13.38
CA ASP A 160 3.57 -12.29 -14.12
C ASP A 160 4.67 -11.26 -14.46
N ILE A 161 5.94 -11.62 -14.26
CA ILE A 161 7.07 -10.80 -14.70
C ILE A 161 7.28 -10.97 -16.21
N LYS A 162 6.91 -9.95 -16.97
CA LYS A 162 7.17 -9.91 -18.43
C LYS A 162 8.52 -9.27 -18.74
N LEU A 163 9.40 -10.05 -19.36
CA LEU A 163 10.70 -9.58 -19.88
C LEU A 163 10.60 -9.39 -21.40
N ALA A 164 10.63 -8.14 -21.87
CA ALA A 164 10.54 -7.83 -23.30
C ALA A 164 11.44 -6.65 -23.69
N ARG A 165 11.90 -6.63 -24.95
CA ARG A 165 12.85 -5.60 -25.44
C ARG A 165 12.29 -4.17 -25.44
N LYS A 166 10.96 -4.01 -25.44
CA LYS A 166 10.28 -2.71 -25.62
C LYS A 166 9.55 -2.22 -24.38
N SER A 167 9.64 -2.93 -23.26
CA SER A 167 8.95 -2.57 -22.01
C SER A 167 9.83 -2.88 -20.82
N ALA A 168 9.79 -2.03 -19.80
CA ALA A 168 10.41 -2.31 -18.52
C ALA A 168 9.75 -3.53 -17.86
N ALA A 169 10.54 -4.32 -17.13
CA ALA A 169 10.01 -5.39 -16.30
C ALA A 169 9.27 -4.76 -15.10
N GLN A 170 8.11 -5.30 -14.76
CA GLN A 170 7.28 -4.81 -13.67
C GLN A 170 6.99 -5.92 -12.68
N LEU A 171 7.02 -5.58 -11.40
CA LEU A 171 6.65 -6.43 -10.28
C LEU A 171 5.27 -5.98 -9.79
N GLY A 172 4.21 -6.51 -10.39
CA GLY A 172 2.83 -6.19 -10.03
C GLY A 172 2.44 -6.88 -8.72
N ILE A 173 2.03 -6.12 -7.72
CA ILE A 173 1.73 -6.60 -6.37
C ILE A 173 0.32 -6.18 -5.98
N THR A 174 -0.43 -7.13 -5.42
CA THR A 174 -1.65 -6.85 -4.63
C THR A 174 -1.37 -7.17 -3.18
N PHE A 175 -1.38 -6.13 -2.35
CA PHE A 175 -1.16 -6.21 -0.91
C PHE A 175 -2.50 -6.05 -0.19
N THR A 176 -2.85 -7.01 0.66
CA THR A 176 -4.13 -7.03 1.37
C THR A 176 -3.92 -6.81 2.86
N ALA A 177 -4.69 -5.88 3.44
CA ALA A 177 -4.68 -5.62 4.87
C ALA A 177 -5.25 -6.80 5.65
N MET A 178 -4.67 -7.06 6.81
CA MET A 178 -5.13 -8.08 7.74
C MET A 178 -5.56 -7.42 9.04
N ALA A 179 -6.63 -7.93 9.63
CA ALA A 179 -6.98 -7.56 10.99
C ALA A 179 -5.83 -7.92 11.95
N ALA A 180 -5.59 -7.02 12.89
CA ALA A 180 -4.74 -7.28 14.04
C ALA A 180 -5.61 -7.81 15.19
N ALA A 181 -5.64 -7.12 16.32
CA ALA A 181 -6.55 -7.41 17.44
C ALA A 181 -7.87 -6.63 17.31
N ASP A 182 -8.90 -7.07 18.03
CA ASP A 182 -10.22 -6.43 18.07
C ASP A 182 -10.11 -4.91 18.33
N GLY A 183 -10.82 -4.13 17.54
CA GLY A 183 -10.85 -2.66 17.64
C GLY A 183 -9.65 -1.92 17.02
N SER A 184 -8.67 -2.64 16.46
CA SER A 184 -7.54 -2.01 15.76
C SER A 184 -7.95 -1.48 14.38
N ALA A 185 -7.43 -0.32 13.99
CA ALA A 185 -7.68 0.24 12.66
C ALA A 185 -7.04 -0.64 11.57
N LEU A 186 -7.83 -1.05 10.58
CA LEU A 186 -7.35 -1.88 9.45
C LEU A 186 -6.38 -1.10 8.53
N ALA A 187 -6.58 0.20 8.42
CA ALA A 187 -5.67 1.12 7.75
C ALA A 187 -5.88 2.54 8.30
N SER A 188 -4.90 3.43 8.09
CA SER A 188 -4.93 4.81 8.56
C SER A 188 -4.65 5.78 7.43
N PHE A 189 -5.41 6.88 7.40
CA PHE A 189 -5.07 8.07 6.62
C PHE A 189 -4.53 9.13 7.57
N VAL A 190 -3.32 9.62 7.29
CA VAL A 190 -2.70 10.74 8.00
C VAL A 190 -2.49 11.84 6.98
N MET A 191 -3.03 13.03 7.26
CA MET A 191 -3.14 14.09 6.28
C MET A 191 -2.61 15.40 6.87
N LYS A 192 -1.74 16.08 6.14
CA LYS A 192 -1.35 17.48 6.41
C LYS A 192 -2.12 18.38 5.46
N ASP A 193 -3.38 18.65 5.79
CA ASP A 193 -4.27 19.49 5.00
C ASP A 193 -5.22 20.27 5.91
N ALA A 194 -5.15 21.61 5.81
CA ALA A 194 -5.96 22.52 6.61
C ALA A 194 -7.46 22.41 6.32
N ALA A 195 -7.85 21.82 5.18
CA ALA A 195 -9.25 21.55 4.87
C ALA A 195 -9.95 20.64 5.90
N TYR A 196 -9.19 19.85 6.66
CA TYR A 196 -9.71 18.98 7.73
C TYR A 196 -9.67 19.61 9.12
N ALA A 197 -9.17 20.85 9.26
CA ALA A 197 -9.27 21.56 10.53
C ALA A 197 -10.76 21.76 10.84
N ALA A 198 -11.23 21.23 11.97
CA ALA A 198 -12.63 21.35 12.38
C ALA A 198 -13.04 22.82 12.38
N SER A 199 -14.12 23.13 11.66
CA SER A 199 -14.85 24.39 11.76
C SER A 199 -15.62 24.45 13.07
#